data_AF-A0A7X4JIC4-F1
#
_entry.id   AF-A0A7X4JIC4-F1
#
_cell.length_a   1.000
_cell.length_b   1.000
_cell.length_c   1.000
_cell.angle_alpha   90.00
_cell.angle_beta   90.00
_cell.angle_gamma   90.00
#
_symmetry.space_group_name_H-M   'P 1'
#
loop_
_entity.id
_entity.type
_entity.pdbx_description
1 polymer ?
#
loop_
_entity_poly.entity_id
_entity_poly.type
_entity_poly.pdbx_seq_one_letter_code
_entity_poly.pdbx_strand_id
1 'polypeptide(L)'
;MTNHEAPATSEAPQFGPPNVRLEVQNFGPLAQASVELRPLTVFVGPSNTGKTYLSLLIYALHRMFEGFPPLPPPSILLQSIYDLPDGHQEEIKASEKRGMEMSEEMIGAMIDKWTSDEPVRLSEFPDLYRELISSINDASLLGNNLSSEVERCFDVDSKAELVNSSWKGNAGVSLSISDMNKDLWQFSMKWSDKETLVSGHIEDIIFPSDYRNSMIRPQARKLCHELLQQGQNWREIFSILFDHNFLGRRWFDTILYLPASRGGIMQSYQLIMSALVSRSTRPGLRFPEAIPTLSGGVADFIQHLILYREHARDLNKISELATALEDETLWGRISTIRSTPSSYPEFVYCPQGTKQNIRLSRASSMVSELTPVVLLMRGHLKPGDTFIIEEPEAHLHPAAQTQMAKTLAALVRAGVRVLVTTHSDWLLQEMANLVREGELRQAQGKDSEPDASAPPWLDPQEVGVWLFKDSQDGGGATVQEIPFDRVDGLEPEDYADVAETLYNDSAQLQNQLEAIKMQGGA
;
A
#
# COMPACT_ATOMS: atom_id res chain seq x y z
N MET A 1 20.53 -21.60 34.43
CA MET A 1 21.12 -21.37 33.10
C MET A 1 20.85 -22.59 32.26
N THR A 2 19.69 -22.60 31.62
CA THR A 2 19.25 -23.64 30.69
C THR A 2 18.82 -22.88 29.45
N ASN A 3 19.57 -23.05 28.37
CA ASN A 3 19.26 -22.53 27.05
C ASN A 3 17.90 -23.08 26.64
N HIS A 4 16.88 -22.23 26.61
CA HIS A 4 15.63 -22.53 25.93
C HIS A 4 15.82 -22.15 24.46
N GLU A 5 15.98 -23.16 23.62
CA GLU A 5 15.76 -23.05 22.18
C GLU A 5 14.35 -22.51 21.95
N ALA A 6 14.24 -21.52 21.07
CA ALA A 6 12.97 -20.90 20.70
C ALA A 6 12.03 -21.96 20.09
N PRO A 7 10.77 -22.05 20.52
CA PRO A 7 9.83 -23.00 19.94
C PRO A 7 9.55 -22.64 18.47
N ALA A 8 9.29 -23.68 17.67
CA ALA A 8 8.98 -23.59 16.26
C ALA A 8 7.78 -22.64 16.02
N THR A 9 7.98 -21.74 15.07
CA THR A 9 7.02 -20.74 14.59
C THR A 9 5.65 -21.34 14.35
N SER A 10 4.62 -20.74 14.97
CA SER A 10 3.23 -20.98 14.62
C SER A 10 3.00 -20.74 13.13
N GLU A 11 2.03 -21.41 12.53
CA GLU A 11 1.53 -21.13 11.17
C GLU A 11 0.77 -19.79 11.17
N ALA A 12 1.46 -18.70 11.54
CA ALA A 12 1.05 -17.35 11.23
C ALA A 12 0.96 -17.20 9.70
N PRO A 13 0.09 -16.32 9.16
CA PRO A 13 0.16 -15.94 7.76
C PRO A 13 1.62 -15.57 7.47
N GLN A 14 2.21 -16.15 6.42
CA GLN A 14 3.60 -15.89 6.02
C GLN A 14 3.77 -14.41 5.66
N PHE A 15 3.88 -13.54 6.67
CA PHE A 15 4.47 -12.23 6.55
C PHE A 15 5.96 -12.40 6.76
N GLY A 16 6.65 -12.68 5.67
CA GLY A 16 8.09 -12.54 5.61
C GLY A 16 8.58 -13.12 4.30
N PRO A 17 9.61 -12.56 3.66
CA PRO A 17 10.15 -11.19 3.65
C PRO A 17 9.45 -10.29 2.61
N PRO A 18 9.89 -9.03 2.36
CA PRO A 18 10.96 -8.29 3.04
C PRO A 18 10.50 -7.05 3.84
N ASN A 19 11.33 -6.63 4.80
CA ASN A 19 11.21 -5.37 5.52
C ASN A 19 11.46 -4.20 4.57
N VAL A 20 10.58 -3.21 4.61
CA VAL A 20 10.60 -2.07 3.69
C VAL A 20 10.84 -0.81 4.49
N ARG A 21 11.97 -0.13 4.26
CA ARG A 21 12.24 1.19 4.83
C ARG A 21 12.19 2.26 3.75
N LEU A 22 11.42 3.30 4.01
CA LEU A 22 11.27 4.48 3.15
C LEU A 22 11.81 5.70 3.88
N GLU A 23 12.76 6.39 3.25
CA GLU A 23 13.27 7.68 3.70
C GLU A 23 12.92 8.75 2.68
N VAL A 24 12.48 9.90 3.15
CA VAL A 24 12.04 11.02 2.32
C VAL A 24 12.63 12.31 2.87
N GLN A 25 13.06 13.19 1.98
CA GLN A 25 13.58 14.52 2.29
C GLN A 25 12.99 15.55 1.32
N ASN A 26 12.58 16.70 1.85
CA ASN A 26 12.04 17.83 1.08
C ASN A 26 10.97 17.42 0.04
N PHE A 27 9.88 16.80 0.50
CA PHE A 27 8.79 16.30 -0.34
C PHE A 27 7.43 16.83 0.15
N GLY A 28 6.90 17.81 -0.58
CA GLY A 28 5.69 18.53 -0.23
C GLY A 28 5.82 19.18 1.15
N PRO A 29 4.91 18.89 2.11
CA PRO A 29 5.01 19.39 3.48
C PRO A 29 6.04 18.64 4.34
N LEU A 30 6.65 17.55 3.85
CA LEU A 30 7.60 16.73 4.61
C LEU A 30 9.03 17.24 4.46
N ALA A 31 9.60 17.74 5.54
CA ALA A 31 11.02 18.08 5.59
C ALA A 31 11.89 16.82 5.58
N GLN A 32 11.53 15.87 6.46
CA GLN A 32 12.18 14.58 6.57
C GLN A 32 11.23 13.52 7.14
N ALA A 33 11.28 12.32 6.58
CA ALA A 33 10.62 11.14 7.13
C ALA A 33 11.52 9.92 6.99
N SER A 34 11.47 9.02 7.97
CA SER A 34 12.03 7.66 7.89
C SER A 34 11.01 6.71 8.50
N VAL A 35 10.49 5.79 7.69
CA VAL A 35 9.36 4.92 8.02
C VAL A 35 9.69 3.49 7.61
N GLU A 36 9.36 2.53 8.47
CA GLU A 36 9.50 1.10 8.18
C GLU A 36 8.10 0.49 7.99
N LEU A 37 7.73 0.09 6.77
CA LEU A 37 6.39 -0.42 6.49
C LEU A 37 6.20 -1.79 7.14
N ARG A 38 5.51 -1.80 8.27
CA ARG A 38 5.07 -3.01 8.99
C ARG A 38 3.73 -3.51 8.43
N PRO A 39 3.37 -4.79 8.66
CA PRO A 39 2.09 -5.36 8.24
C PRO A 39 0.88 -4.47 8.56
N LEU A 40 0.86 -3.82 9.73
CA LEU A 40 -0.01 -2.69 10.04
C LEU A 40 0.84 -1.42 10.19
N THR A 41 0.74 -0.52 9.23
CA THR A 41 1.42 0.78 9.23
C THR A 41 0.42 1.90 9.49
N VAL A 42 0.62 2.71 10.53
CA VAL A 42 -0.33 3.76 10.94
C VAL A 42 0.36 5.12 10.94
N PHE A 43 -0.16 6.07 10.17
CA PHE A 43 0.29 7.46 10.16
C PHE A 43 -0.68 8.32 10.97
N VAL A 44 -0.15 8.96 12.01
CA VAL A 44 -0.90 9.76 12.99
C VAL A 44 -0.35 11.18 13.02
N GLY A 45 -1.18 12.16 13.38
CA GLY A 45 -0.74 13.53 13.64
C GLY A 45 -1.65 14.56 12.95
N PRO A 46 -1.45 15.86 13.15
CA PRO A 46 -2.34 16.92 12.67
C PRO A 46 -2.54 16.95 11.15
N SER A 47 -3.62 17.60 10.68
CA SER A 47 -3.86 17.77 9.25
C SER A 47 -2.75 18.61 8.62
N ASN A 48 -2.57 18.51 7.30
CA ASN A 48 -1.54 19.27 6.56
C ASN A 48 -0.07 18.91 6.86
N THR A 49 0.21 17.88 7.66
CA THR A 49 1.58 17.44 7.99
C THR A 49 2.20 16.46 7.00
N GLY A 50 1.48 16.08 5.93
CA GLY A 50 2.04 15.22 4.87
C GLY A 50 1.73 13.74 4.94
N LYS A 51 0.80 13.30 5.80
CA LYS A 51 0.35 11.90 5.85
C LYS A 51 -0.11 11.39 4.48
N THR A 52 -0.99 12.13 3.80
CA THR A 52 -1.45 11.83 2.43
C THR A 52 -0.31 11.82 1.42
N TYR A 53 0.64 12.75 1.54
CA TYR A 53 1.81 12.79 0.66
C TYR A 53 2.64 11.52 0.81
N LEU A 54 2.91 11.07 2.03
CA LEU A 54 3.68 9.85 2.24
C LEU A 54 2.91 8.61 1.77
N SER A 55 1.61 8.53 2.05
CA SER A 55 0.75 7.43 1.57
C SER A 55 0.70 7.32 0.05
N LEU A 56 0.57 8.45 -0.66
CA LEU A 56 0.57 8.48 -2.13
C LEU A 56 1.96 8.19 -2.71
N LEU A 57 3.04 8.61 -2.06
CA LEU A 57 4.39 8.26 -2.47
C LEU A 57 4.64 6.75 -2.32
N ILE A 58 4.22 6.16 -1.20
CA ILE A 58 4.28 4.70 -1.00
C ILE A 58 3.45 4.00 -2.08
N TYR A 59 2.26 4.53 -2.41
CA TYR A 59 1.42 4.03 -3.49
C TYR A 59 2.14 4.05 -4.85
N ALA A 60 2.75 5.18 -5.22
CA ALA A 60 3.51 5.35 -6.46
C ALA A 60 4.71 4.38 -6.53
N LEU A 61 5.50 4.30 -5.45
CA LEU A 61 6.66 3.40 -5.38
C LEU A 61 6.23 1.94 -5.47
N HIS A 62 5.19 1.55 -4.74
CA HIS A 62 4.65 0.19 -4.80
C HIS A 62 4.14 -0.16 -6.20
N ARG A 63 3.55 0.78 -6.94
CA ARG A 63 3.15 0.54 -8.33
C ARG A 63 4.34 0.39 -9.26
N MET A 64 5.36 1.23 -9.09
CA MET A 64 6.56 1.19 -9.91
C MET A 64 7.38 -0.09 -9.68
N PHE A 65 7.52 -0.51 -8.41
CA PHE A 65 8.25 -1.71 -8.02
C PHE A 65 7.36 -2.96 -7.94
N GLU A 66 6.10 -2.86 -8.37
CA GLU A 66 5.12 -3.96 -8.35
C GLU A 66 5.04 -4.68 -6.99
N GLY A 67 5.03 -3.89 -5.93
CA GLY A 67 5.24 -4.33 -4.55
C GLY A 67 6.62 -3.95 -4.05
N PHE A 68 7.08 -4.70 -3.05
CA PHE A 68 8.44 -4.60 -2.53
C PHE A 68 9.08 -5.98 -2.49
N PRO A 69 9.31 -6.62 -3.67
CA PRO A 69 9.84 -7.97 -3.71
C PRO A 69 11.30 -8.05 -3.22
N PRO A 70 11.78 -9.23 -2.78
CA PRO A 70 13.17 -9.44 -2.39
C PRO A 70 14.20 -9.14 -3.49
N LEU A 71 13.77 -9.19 -4.76
CA LEU A 71 14.52 -8.71 -5.92
C LEU A 71 13.77 -7.55 -6.56
N PRO A 72 14.44 -6.50 -7.06
CA PRO A 72 13.82 -5.49 -7.91
C PRO A 72 13.11 -6.16 -9.09
N PRO A 73 11.85 -5.80 -9.41
CA PRO A 73 11.08 -6.50 -10.42
C PRO A 73 11.72 -6.40 -11.82
N PRO A 74 11.68 -7.48 -12.62
CA PRO A 74 12.17 -7.47 -13.99
C PRO A 74 11.47 -6.47 -14.91
N SER A 75 10.25 -6.03 -14.60
CA SER A 75 9.53 -5.03 -15.40
C SER A 75 10.27 -3.70 -15.46
N ILE A 76 11.07 -3.35 -14.45
CA ILE A 76 12.00 -2.21 -14.50
C ILE A 76 13.07 -2.40 -15.59
N LEU A 77 13.47 -3.64 -15.88
CA LEU A 77 14.40 -4.00 -16.96
C LEU A 77 13.72 -3.99 -18.34
N LEU A 78 12.43 -4.29 -18.38
CA LEU A 78 11.67 -4.58 -19.61
C LEU A 78 10.72 -3.47 -20.05
N GLN A 79 10.48 -2.46 -19.22
CA GLN A 79 9.56 -1.34 -19.51
C GLN A 79 9.95 -0.56 -20.75
N SER A 80 11.23 -0.58 -21.16
CA SER A 80 11.65 0.02 -22.44
C SER A 80 11.04 -0.65 -23.68
N ILE A 81 10.36 -1.80 -23.54
CA ILE A 81 9.83 -2.58 -24.67
C ILE A 81 8.30 -2.46 -24.79
N TYR A 82 7.57 -2.31 -23.68
CA TYR A 82 6.10 -2.43 -23.68
C TYR A 82 5.34 -1.10 -23.63
N ASP A 83 5.93 -0.01 -23.13
CA ASP A 83 5.23 1.29 -22.95
C ASP A 83 5.62 2.35 -24.01
N LEU A 84 6.38 1.99 -25.04
CA LEU A 84 6.70 2.93 -26.12
C LEU A 84 5.53 3.04 -27.11
N PRO A 85 4.95 4.24 -27.33
CA PRO A 85 3.99 4.44 -28.41
C PRO A 85 4.63 4.09 -29.77
N ASP A 86 3.80 3.61 -30.70
CA ASP A 86 4.21 3.24 -32.07
C ASP A 86 5.06 4.37 -32.71
N GLY A 87 6.39 4.18 -32.79
CA GLY A 87 7.32 5.17 -33.34
C GLY A 87 8.76 5.13 -32.81
N HIS A 88 9.00 4.56 -31.63
CA HIS A 88 10.33 4.56 -30.98
C HIS A 88 11.21 3.34 -31.30
N GLN A 89 11.10 2.77 -32.51
CA GLN A 89 11.86 1.58 -32.92
C GLN A 89 13.39 1.78 -32.88
N GLU A 90 13.89 3.00 -33.03
CA GLU A 90 15.33 3.32 -32.97
C GLU A 90 15.87 3.28 -31.52
N GLU A 91 15.07 3.67 -30.53
CA GLU A 91 15.45 3.61 -29.11
C GLU A 91 15.42 2.17 -28.58
N ILE A 92 14.45 1.36 -29.02
CA ILE A 92 14.41 -0.09 -28.77
C ILE A 92 15.67 -0.75 -29.36
N LYS A 93 16.01 -0.44 -30.62
CA LYS A 93 17.24 -0.98 -31.24
C LYS A 93 18.52 -0.48 -30.58
N ALA A 94 18.51 0.74 -30.01
CA ALA A 94 19.64 1.31 -29.30
C ALA A 94 19.77 0.79 -27.86
N SER A 95 18.67 0.36 -27.23
CA SER A 95 18.67 -0.34 -25.93
C SER A 95 19.02 -1.81 -26.08
N GLU A 96 18.56 -2.47 -27.16
CA GLU A 96 18.99 -3.81 -27.58
C GLU A 96 20.50 -3.85 -27.89
N LYS A 97 21.04 -2.83 -28.57
CA LYS A 97 22.50 -2.69 -28.78
C LYS A 97 23.31 -2.40 -27.52
N ARG A 98 22.68 -1.91 -26.45
CA ARG A 98 23.31 -1.62 -25.15
C ARG A 98 23.19 -2.79 -24.16
N GLY A 99 22.25 -3.71 -24.39
CA GLY A 99 22.10 -4.97 -23.66
C GLY A 99 23.14 -6.00 -24.08
N MET A 100 23.54 -6.85 -23.14
CA MET A 100 24.54 -7.89 -23.37
C MET A 100 23.97 -9.00 -24.28
N GLU A 101 24.69 -9.43 -25.31
CA GLU A 101 24.41 -10.68 -26.02
C GLU A 101 24.81 -11.84 -25.09
N MET A 102 23.85 -12.38 -24.33
CA MET A 102 24.06 -13.65 -23.62
C MET A 102 24.08 -14.80 -24.64
N SER A 103 25.10 -15.66 -24.59
CA SER A 103 25.11 -16.86 -25.44
C SER A 103 24.01 -17.84 -25.03
N GLU A 104 23.48 -18.62 -25.98
CA GLU A 104 22.50 -19.67 -25.69
C GLU A 104 23.00 -20.66 -24.62
N GLU A 105 24.30 -20.96 -24.63
CA GLU A 105 24.96 -21.82 -23.63
C GLU A 105 24.88 -21.21 -22.22
N MET A 106 25.07 -19.90 -22.10
CA MET A 106 25.03 -19.20 -20.81
C MET A 106 23.59 -19.13 -20.26
N ILE A 107 22.62 -18.90 -21.14
CA ILE A 107 21.20 -18.91 -20.77
C ILE A 107 20.76 -20.31 -20.35
N GLY A 108 21.17 -21.35 -21.09
CA GLY A 108 20.91 -22.74 -20.75
C GLY A 108 21.49 -23.14 -19.38
N ALA A 109 22.73 -22.76 -19.10
CA ALA A 109 23.36 -22.98 -17.80
C ALA A 109 22.64 -22.25 -16.66
N MET A 110 22.17 -21.03 -16.91
CA MET A 110 21.37 -20.26 -15.95
C MET A 110 20.03 -20.94 -15.67
N ILE A 111 19.29 -21.40 -16.69
CA ILE A 111 18.03 -22.15 -16.52
C ILE A 111 18.27 -23.41 -15.67
N ASP A 112 19.29 -24.20 -15.99
CA ASP A 112 19.56 -25.46 -15.30
C ASP A 112 19.96 -25.24 -13.84
N LYS A 113 20.77 -24.21 -13.57
CA LYS A 113 21.15 -23.86 -12.20
C LYS A 113 19.95 -23.30 -11.43
N TRP A 114 19.19 -22.39 -12.02
CA TRP A 114 17.99 -21.77 -11.44
C TRP A 114 16.83 -22.76 -11.21
N THR A 115 16.87 -23.94 -11.84
CA THR A 115 15.88 -25.02 -11.67
C THR A 115 16.44 -26.23 -10.91
N SER A 116 17.65 -26.13 -10.36
CA SER A 116 18.27 -27.16 -9.52
C SER A 116 17.74 -27.15 -8.08
N ASP A 117 18.00 -28.20 -7.31
CA ASP A 117 17.66 -28.27 -5.87
C ASP A 117 18.73 -27.65 -4.95
N GLU A 118 19.77 -27.01 -5.50
CA GLU A 118 20.83 -26.36 -4.70
C GLU A 118 20.55 -24.87 -4.50
N PRO A 119 20.84 -24.25 -3.34
CA PRO A 119 20.75 -22.80 -3.20
C PRO A 119 21.55 -22.08 -4.29
N VAL A 120 20.98 -21.01 -4.85
CA VAL A 120 21.59 -20.25 -5.95
C VAL A 120 21.85 -18.83 -5.49
N ARG A 121 23.05 -18.29 -5.76
CA ARG A 121 23.38 -16.89 -5.49
C ARG A 121 23.22 -16.02 -6.73
N LEU A 122 22.81 -14.76 -6.54
CA LEU A 122 22.74 -13.81 -7.64
C LEU A 122 24.11 -13.56 -8.29
N SER A 123 25.19 -13.56 -7.49
CA SER A 123 26.57 -13.44 -7.95
C SER A 123 27.05 -14.59 -8.85
N GLU A 124 26.36 -15.74 -8.84
CA GLU A 124 26.61 -16.84 -9.79
C GLU A 124 26.16 -16.48 -11.22
N PHE A 125 25.42 -15.37 -11.39
CA PHE A 125 25.05 -14.78 -12.68
C PHE A 125 25.59 -13.35 -12.80
N PRO A 126 26.91 -13.16 -13.03
CA PRO A 126 27.53 -11.83 -13.02
C PRO A 126 26.95 -10.86 -14.05
N ASP A 127 26.48 -11.38 -15.18
CA ASP A 127 25.92 -10.58 -16.27
C ASP A 127 24.51 -10.09 -15.93
N LEU A 128 23.70 -10.96 -15.35
CA LEU A 128 22.40 -10.59 -14.78
C LEU A 128 22.54 -9.55 -13.66
N TYR A 129 23.47 -9.79 -12.73
CA TYR A 129 23.77 -8.86 -11.64
C TYR A 129 24.15 -7.47 -12.16
N ARG A 130 25.02 -7.42 -13.20
CA ARG A 130 25.43 -6.17 -13.85
C ARG A 130 24.25 -5.46 -14.52
N GLU A 131 23.37 -6.19 -15.21
CA GLU A 131 22.21 -5.61 -15.85
C GLU A 131 21.23 -5.02 -14.84
N LEU A 132 20.89 -5.77 -13.80
CA LEU A 132 20.02 -5.29 -12.71
C LEU A 132 20.57 -3.99 -12.10
N ILE A 133 21.85 -3.94 -11.75
CA ILE A 133 22.47 -2.72 -11.21
C ILE A 133 22.44 -1.58 -12.23
N SER A 134 22.73 -1.86 -13.51
CA SER A 134 22.75 -0.83 -14.54
C SER A 134 21.37 -0.19 -14.72
N SER A 135 20.31 -1.00 -14.72
CA SER A 135 18.94 -0.52 -14.84
C SER A 135 18.50 0.26 -13.60
N ILE A 136 18.89 -0.17 -12.39
CA ILE A 136 18.56 0.59 -11.17
C ILE A 136 19.28 1.94 -11.13
N ASN A 137 20.49 2.01 -11.68
CA ASN A 137 21.27 3.24 -11.75
C ASN A 137 20.95 4.08 -13.01
N ASP A 138 20.07 3.64 -13.91
CA ASP A 138 19.71 4.39 -15.11
C ASP A 138 18.72 5.51 -14.77
N ALA A 139 19.26 6.72 -14.60
CA ALA A 139 18.47 7.91 -14.31
C ALA A 139 17.49 8.30 -15.44
N SER A 140 17.73 7.87 -16.69
CA SER A 140 16.85 8.18 -17.82
C SER A 140 15.63 7.27 -17.89
N LEU A 141 15.75 6.02 -17.45
CA LEU A 141 14.63 5.08 -17.44
C LEU A 141 13.86 5.18 -16.12
N LEU A 142 14.49 4.80 -15.00
CA LEU A 142 13.83 4.79 -13.70
C LEU A 142 13.48 6.17 -13.19
N GLY A 143 14.38 7.14 -13.42
CA GLY A 143 14.13 8.52 -13.00
C GLY A 143 12.88 9.08 -13.68
N ASN A 144 12.70 8.85 -14.98
CA ASN A 144 11.53 9.33 -15.73
C ASN A 144 10.25 8.58 -15.34
N ASN A 145 10.29 7.25 -15.23
CA ASN A 145 9.11 6.46 -14.87
C ASN A 145 8.60 6.80 -13.47
N LEU A 146 9.50 6.92 -12.48
CA LEU A 146 9.12 7.35 -11.14
C LEU A 146 8.58 8.78 -11.15
N SER A 147 9.18 9.68 -11.94
CA SER A 147 8.70 11.06 -12.06
C SER A 147 7.28 11.10 -12.59
N SER A 148 7.01 10.39 -13.70
CA SER A 148 5.69 10.35 -14.30
C SER A 148 4.65 9.70 -13.40
N GLU A 149 5.02 8.64 -12.65
CA GLU A 149 4.09 8.02 -11.70
C GLU A 149 3.81 8.92 -10.49
N VAL A 150 4.82 9.65 -9.98
CA VAL A 150 4.63 10.66 -8.93
C VAL A 150 3.77 11.82 -9.44
N GLU A 151 4.06 12.37 -10.61
CA GLU A 151 3.27 13.43 -11.26
C GLU A 151 1.81 13.00 -11.44
N ARG A 152 1.58 11.77 -11.91
CA ARG A 152 0.25 11.16 -12.02
C ARG A 152 -0.43 11.06 -10.66
N CYS A 153 0.24 10.52 -9.64
CA CYS A 153 -0.35 10.31 -8.32
C CYS A 153 -0.70 11.61 -7.61
N PHE A 154 0.05 12.69 -7.85
CA PHE A 154 -0.17 13.99 -7.23
C PHE A 154 -0.96 14.97 -8.11
N ASP A 155 -1.23 14.61 -9.37
CA ASP A 155 -1.92 15.48 -10.35
C ASP A 155 -1.19 16.82 -10.55
N VAL A 156 0.13 16.75 -10.77
CA VAL A 156 1.00 17.92 -10.99
C VAL A 156 1.66 17.85 -12.36
N ASP A 157 1.89 19.00 -12.98
CA ASP A 157 2.55 19.08 -14.29
C ASP A 157 4.06 18.77 -14.18
N SER A 158 4.63 18.99 -13.00
CA SER A 158 6.02 18.69 -12.70
C SER A 158 6.23 18.29 -11.25
N LYS A 159 7.02 17.24 -11.02
CA LYS A 159 7.47 16.84 -9.66
C LYS A 159 8.20 17.96 -8.91
N ALA A 160 8.68 19.01 -9.59
CA ALA A 160 9.29 20.19 -8.96
C ALA A 160 8.29 20.94 -8.06
N GLU A 161 6.99 20.86 -8.36
CA GLU A 161 5.92 21.43 -7.52
C GLU A 161 5.81 20.75 -6.16
N LEU A 162 6.32 19.52 -6.05
CA LEU A 162 6.37 18.74 -4.81
C LEU A 162 7.65 19.01 -4.01
N VAL A 163 8.45 20.01 -4.38
CA VAL A 163 9.69 20.37 -3.67
C VAL A 163 9.49 21.72 -2.99
N ASN A 164 9.79 21.80 -1.69
CA ASN A 164 9.76 23.08 -1.00
C ASN A 164 11.06 23.84 -1.26
N SER A 165 10.97 24.88 -2.10
CA SER A 165 12.09 25.74 -2.46
C SER A 165 12.63 26.59 -1.30
N SER A 166 11.88 26.72 -0.19
CA SER A 166 12.30 27.47 1.00
C SER A 166 13.30 26.69 1.85
N TRP A 167 13.39 25.37 1.68
CA TRP A 167 14.29 24.51 2.44
C TRP A 167 15.61 24.29 1.70
N LYS A 168 16.71 24.20 2.45
CA LYS A 168 18.01 23.91 1.89
C LYS A 168 18.11 22.41 1.58
N GLY A 169 18.20 22.05 0.31
CA GLY A 169 18.49 20.68 -0.12
C GLY A 169 17.63 20.24 -1.30
N ASN A 170 18.08 19.19 -1.97
CA ASN A 170 17.31 18.54 -3.03
C ASN A 170 16.23 17.66 -2.43
N ALA A 171 15.13 17.46 -3.16
CA ALA A 171 14.17 16.43 -2.83
C ALA A 171 14.83 15.06 -3.00
N GLY A 172 14.50 14.14 -2.11
CA GLY A 172 15.11 12.82 -2.06
C GLY A 172 14.17 11.78 -1.54
N VAL A 173 14.19 10.61 -2.17
CA VAL A 173 13.47 9.42 -1.74
C VAL A 173 14.46 8.25 -1.76
N SER A 174 14.50 7.48 -0.69
CA SER A 174 15.30 6.27 -0.59
C SER A 174 14.44 5.12 -0.10
N LEU A 175 14.47 4.01 -0.82
CA LEU A 175 13.77 2.77 -0.52
C LEU A 175 14.82 1.71 -0.23
N SER A 176 14.73 1.07 0.94
CA SER A 176 15.63 -0.01 1.34
C SER A 176 14.82 -1.25 1.66
N ILE A 177 15.14 -2.35 0.99
CA ILE A 177 14.51 -3.64 1.15
C ILE A 177 15.50 -4.57 1.84
N SER A 178 15.08 -5.19 2.94
CA SER A 178 15.92 -6.06 3.76
C SER A 178 15.17 -7.30 4.24
N ASP A 179 15.90 -8.36 4.58
CA ASP A 179 15.34 -9.56 5.16
C ASP A 179 16.21 -10.04 6.32
N MET A 180 15.56 -10.38 7.44
CA MET A 180 16.16 -10.76 8.71
C MET A 180 17.22 -9.74 9.18
N ASN A 181 18.47 -9.90 8.73
CA ASN A 181 19.63 -9.07 9.08
C ASN A 181 20.48 -8.67 7.86
N LYS A 182 19.94 -8.80 6.64
CA LYS A 182 20.67 -8.51 5.41
C LYS A 182 19.86 -7.58 4.51
N ASP A 183 20.48 -6.49 4.09
CA ASP A 183 19.96 -5.66 3.02
C ASP A 183 19.93 -6.47 1.72
N LEU A 184 18.81 -6.44 1.01
CA LEU A 184 18.64 -7.13 -0.26
C LEU A 184 18.93 -6.18 -1.41
N TRP A 185 18.25 -5.02 -1.41
CA TRP A 185 18.50 -3.96 -2.37
C TRP A 185 18.07 -2.62 -1.83
N GLN A 186 18.70 -1.57 -2.36
CA GLN A 186 18.41 -0.19 -2.04
C GLN A 186 18.28 0.61 -3.32
N PHE A 187 17.33 1.53 -3.32
CA PHE A 187 17.09 2.49 -4.36
C PHE A 187 17.09 3.89 -3.73
N SER A 188 17.71 4.84 -4.39
CA SER A 188 17.66 6.23 -3.98
C SER A 188 17.56 7.12 -5.20
N MET A 189 16.59 8.02 -5.18
CA MET A 189 16.40 9.07 -6.17
C MET A 189 16.51 10.41 -5.46
N LYS A 190 17.35 11.29 -6.00
CA LYS A 190 17.41 12.70 -5.62
C LYS A 190 17.08 13.53 -6.83
N TRP A 191 16.24 14.55 -6.67
CA TRP A 191 15.92 15.42 -7.78
C TRP A 191 15.91 16.89 -7.36
N SER A 192 16.15 17.71 -8.37
CA SER A 192 16.04 19.17 -8.35
C SER A 192 15.27 19.59 -9.61
N ASP A 193 14.98 20.88 -9.74
CA ASP A 193 14.31 21.43 -10.92
C ASP A 193 15.07 21.17 -12.24
N LYS A 194 16.37 20.85 -12.19
CA LYS A 194 17.23 20.73 -13.37
C LYS A 194 17.77 19.33 -13.60
N GLU A 195 17.95 18.55 -12.54
CA GLU A 195 18.65 17.28 -12.60
C GLU A 195 17.98 16.24 -11.71
N THR A 196 17.97 15.01 -12.19
CA THR A 196 17.56 13.82 -11.45
C THR A 196 18.76 12.88 -11.35
N LEU A 197 19.09 12.51 -10.12
CA LEU A 197 20.13 11.55 -9.79
C LEU A 197 19.46 10.30 -9.24
N VAL A 198 19.78 9.16 -9.84
CA VAL A 198 19.32 7.86 -9.38
C VAL A 198 20.54 7.04 -8.99
N SER A 199 20.43 6.33 -7.88
CA SER A 199 21.44 5.41 -7.39
C SER A 199 20.77 4.14 -6.87
N GLY A 200 21.38 3.00 -7.15
CA GLY A 200 20.87 1.69 -6.81
C GLY A 200 21.97 0.77 -6.35
N HIS A 201 21.66 -0.05 -5.36
CA HIS A 201 22.54 -1.09 -4.85
C HIS A 201 21.75 -2.39 -4.69
N ILE A 202 22.35 -3.51 -5.08
CA ILE A 202 21.79 -4.85 -4.90
C ILE A 202 22.87 -5.69 -4.24
N GLU A 203 22.54 -6.27 -3.09
CA GLU A 203 23.42 -7.20 -2.39
C GLU A 203 23.38 -8.59 -3.05
N ASP A 204 24.36 -9.44 -2.75
CA ASP A 204 24.36 -10.81 -3.28
C ASP A 204 23.26 -11.65 -2.62
N ILE A 205 22.10 -11.77 -3.27
CA ILE A 205 20.93 -12.46 -2.75
C ILE A 205 21.10 -13.98 -2.93
N ILE A 206 20.80 -14.74 -1.87
CA ILE A 206 20.78 -16.20 -1.90
C ILE A 206 19.34 -16.65 -2.02
N PHE A 207 19.05 -17.50 -3.01
CA PHE A 207 17.76 -18.11 -3.25
C PHE A 207 17.76 -19.57 -2.79
N PRO A 208 17.18 -19.88 -1.62
CA PRO A 208 17.04 -21.26 -1.15
C PRO A 208 16.27 -22.11 -2.16
N SER A 209 16.55 -23.42 -2.18
CA SER A 209 15.85 -24.38 -3.04
C SER A 209 14.35 -24.36 -2.82
N ASP A 210 13.90 -24.30 -1.57
CA ASP A 210 12.48 -24.34 -1.22
C ASP A 210 11.75 -23.08 -1.71
N TYR A 211 12.42 -21.93 -1.63
CA TYR A 211 11.94 -20.66 -2.17
C TYR A 211 11.79 -20.74 -3.70
N ARG A 212 12.82 -21.20 -4.42
CA ARG A 212 12.77 -21.35 -5.90
C ARG A 212 11.79 -22.41 -6.37
N ASN A 213 11.69 -23.53 -5.67
CA ASN A 213 10.74 -24.61 -5.96
C ASN A 213 9.28 -24.18 -5.74
N SER A 214 9.05 -23.21 -4.84
CA SER A 214 7.74 -22.56 -4.69
C SER A 214 7.41 -21.58 -5.82
N MET A 215 8.44 -21.00 -6.45
CA MET A 215 8.31 -20.06 -7.56
C MET A 215 8.10 -20.78 -8.90
N ILE A 216 8.89 -21.82 -9.19
CA ILE A 216 8.93 -22.46 -10.50
C ILE A 216 8.39 -23.88 -10.43
N ARG A 217 7.26 -24.13 -11.12
CA ARG A 217 6.80 -25.50 -11.38
C ARG A 217 7.76 -26.19 -12.36
N PRO A 218 7.96 -27.52 -12.27
CA PRO A 218 8.81 -28.28 -13.21
C PRO A 218 8.48 -28.06 -14.70
N GLN A 219 7.26 -27.61 -15.01
CA GLN A 219 6.80 -27.27 -16.36
C GLN A 219 7.47 -26.02 -16.94
N ALA A 220 7.85 -25.03 -16.12
CA ALA A 220 8.50 -23.81 -16.58
C ALA A 220 9.92 -24.08 -17.08
N ARG A 221 10.65 -25.02 -16.45
CA ARG A 221 11.97 -25.46 -16.94
C ARG A 221 11.90 -25.92 -18.39
N LYS A 222 10.90 -26.75 -18.71
CA LYS A 222 10.69 -27.27 -20.07
C LYS A 222 10.35 -26.14 -21.04
N LEU A 223 9.48 -25.21 -20.64
CA LEU A 223 9.11 -24.05 -21.45
C LEU A 223 10.30 -23.13 -21.72
N CYS A 224 11.11 -22.78 -20.71
CA CYS A 224 12.29 -21.94 -20.89
C CYS A 224 13.29 -22.56 -21.88
N HIS A 225 13.50 -23.88 -21.80
CA HIS A 225 14.35 -24.60 -22.76
C HIS A 225 13.73 -24.66 -24.17
N GLU A 226 12.40 -24.80 -24.30
CA GLU A 226 11.70 -24.73 -25.59
C GLU A 226 11.81 -23.34 -26.23
N LEU A 227 11.68 -22.28 -25.44
CA LEU A 227 11.81 -20.89 -25.92
C LEU A 227 13.26 -20.56 -26.32
N LEU A 228 14.23 -21.05 -25.55
CA LEU A 228 15.65 -20.93 -25.90
C LEU A 228 15.94 -21.57 -27.27
N GLN A 229 15.40 -22.77 -27.53
CA GLN A 229 15.54 -23.45 -28.82
C GLN A 229 14.83 -22.75 -29.99
N GLN A 230 13.81 -21.92 -29.69
CA GLN A 230 13.12 -21.10 -30.67
C GLN A 230 13.85 -19.78 -30.98
N GLY A 231 15.04 -19.56 -30.37
CA GLY A 231 15.82 -18.35 -30.54
C GLY A 231 15.19 -17.12 -29.87
N GLN A 232 14.35 -17.33 -28.85
CA GLN A 232 13.75 -16.23 -28.11
C GLN A 232 14.79 -15.47 -27.30
N ASN A 233 14.52 -14.18 -27.08
CA ASN A 233 15.43 -13.32 -26.35
C ASN A 233 15.58 -13.81 -24.91
N TRP A 234 16.82 -13.81 -24.39
CA TRP A 234 17.11 -14.15 -23.01
C TRP A 234 16.28 -13.32 -22.03
N ARG A 235 15.90 -12.09 -22.38
CA ARG A 235 15.01 -11.22 -21.60
C ARG A 235 13.60 -11.78 -21.42
N GLU A 236 13.05 -12.47 -22.41
CA GLU A 236 11.75 -13.14 -22.31
C GLU A 236 11.84 -14.46 -21.53
N ILE A 237 12.95 -15.17 -21.67
CA ILE A 237 13.23 -16.37 -20.88
C ILE A 237 13.45 -15.98 -19.41
N PHE A 238 14.18 -14.87 -19.21
CA PHE A 238 14.45 -14.27 -17.92
C PHE A 238 13.17 -13.73 -17.30
N SER A 239 12.31 -13.06 -18.08
CA SER A 239 10.98 -12.73 -17.59
C SER A 239 10.33 -14.02 -17.12
N ILE A 240 10.16 -15.09 -17.90
CA ILE A 240 9.48 -16.31 -17.41
C ILE A 240 10.11 -16.97 -16.16
N LEU A 241 11.44 -16.96 -16.02
CA LEU A 241 12.12 -17.49 -14.82
C LEU A 241 11.85 -16.65 -13.56
N PHE A 242 11.56 -15.36 -13.73
CA PHE A 242 11.33 -14.37 -12.67
C PHE A 242 9.93 -13.71 -12.73
N ASP A 243 9.09 -14.12 -13.68
CA ASP A 243 7.76 -13.61 -14.02
C ASP A 243 6.78 -14.60 -13.43
N HIS A 244 6.39 -14.23 -12.23
CA HIS A 244 5.56 -15.05 -11.37
C HIS A 244 4.10 -15.09 -11.86
N ASN A 245 3.70 -14.25 -12.84
CA ASN A 245 2.37 -14.33 -13.46
C ASN A 245 2.15 -15.65 -14.20
N PHE A 246 3.22 -16.25 -14.75
CA PHE A 246 3.11 -17.50 -15.51
C PHE A 246 2.90 -18.75 -14.61
N LEU A 247 3.11 -18.62 -13.29
CA LEU A 247 3.29 -19.77 -12.37
C LEU A 247 2.16 -19.96 -11.35
N GLY A 248 1.09 -19.17 -11.44
CA GLY A 248 -0.18 -19.40 -10.74
C GLY A 248 -0.15 -19.13 -9.23
N ARG A 249 0.88 -18.46 -8.71
CA ARG A 249 0.87 -17.80 -7.39
C ARG A 249 1.12 -16.30 -7.62
N ARG A 250 0.23 -15.47 -7.09
CA ARG A 250 0.28 -14.00 -7.21
C ARG A 250 1.38 -13.50 -6.26
N TRP A 251 2.51 -13.04 -6.80
CA TRP A 251 3.59 -12.41 -6.03
C TRP A 251 3.67 -10.89 -6.25
N PHE A 252 2.93 -10.36 -7.22
CA PHE A 252 2.67 -8.92 -7.24
C PHE A 252 1.58 -8.66 -6.23
N ASP A 253 1.98 -8.05 -5.13
CA ASP A 253 1.06 -7.47 -4.17
C ASP A 253 0.21 -6.47 -4.99
N THR A 254 -1.10 -6.68 -5.07
CA THR A 254 -1.93 -5.63 -5.64
C THR A 254 -2.04 -4.55 -4.57
N ILE A 255 -1.80 -3.30 -4.95
CA ILE A 255 -2.03 -2.17 -4.06
C ILE A 255 -3.38 -1.55 -4.34
N LEU A 256 -4.20 -1.41 -3.30
CA LEU A 256 -5.47 -0.70 -3.35
C LEU A 256 -5.38 0.54 -2.47
N TYR A 257 -5.80 1.68 -3.02
CA TYR A 257 -5.80 2.97 -2.32
C TYR A 257 -7.23 3.49 -2.17
N LEU A 258 -7.61 3.83 -0.94
CA LEU A 258 -8.86 4.51 -0.62
C LEU A 258 -8.57 5.93 -0.11
N PRO A 259 -8.93 6.97 -0.88
CA PRO A 259 -8.75 8.36 -0.46
C PRO A 259 -9.65 8.72 0.72
N ALA A 260 -9.29 9.78 1.45
CA ALA A 260 -10.13 10.30 2.54
C ALA A 260 -11.53 10.74 2.04
N SER A 261 -11.63 11.20 0.79
CA SER A 261 -12.88 11.66 0.16
C SER A 261 -13.75 10.54 -0.46
N ARG A 262 -13.45 9.27 -0.15
CA ARG A 262 -14.08 8.09 -0.76
C ARG A 262 -15.61 8.11 -0.69
N GLY A 263 -16.24 8.53 0.41
CA GLY A 263 -17.70 8.59 0.50
C GLY A 263 -18.33 9.53 -0.52
N GLY A 264 -17.71 10.68 -0.79
CA GLY A 264 -18.15 11.63 -1.81
C GLY A 264 -18.01 11.09 -3.24
N ILE A 265 -16.90 10.40 -3.51
CA ILE A 265 -16.67 9.72 -4.80
C ILE A 265 -17.71 8.61 -5.00
N MET A 266 -17.99 7.82 -3.96
CA MET A 266 -19.00 6.75 -3.99
C MET A 266 -20.41 7.24 -4.29
N GLN A 267 -20.75 8.48 -3.91
CA GLN A 267 -22.05 9.07 -4.24
C GLN A 267 -22.11 9.66 -5.65
N SER A 268 -20.96 9.97 -6.26
CA SER A 268 -20.87 10.74 -7.51
C SER A 268 -20.27 9.97 -8.70
N TYR A 269 -19.70 8.78 -8.52
CA TYR A 269 -18.99 8.03 -9.58
C TYR A 269 -19.84 7.82 -10.85
N GLN A 270 -21.16 7.60 -10.72
CA GLN A 270 -22.05 7.47 -11.89
C GLN A 270 -22.16 8.75 -12.72
N LEU A 271 -22.13 9.93 -12.07
CA LEU A 271 -22.14 11.23 -12.75
C LEU A 271 -20.80 11.47 -13.46
N ILE A 272 -19.69 11.17 -12.77
CA ILE A 272 -18.34 11.22 -13.34
C ILE A 272 -18.28 10.33 -14.58
N MET A 273 -18.82 9.11 -14.49
CA MET A 273 -18.85 8.19 -15.62
C MET A 273 -19.72 8.63 -16.78
N SER A 274 -20.91 9.15 -16.50
CA SER A 274 -21.78 9.67 -17.55
C SER A 274 -21.10 10.81 -18.32
N ALA A 275 -20.33 11.66 -17.62
CA ALA A 275 -19.58 12.75 -18.24
C ALA A 275 -18.44 12.22 -19.12
N LEU A 276 -17.68 11.22 -18.65
CA LEU A 276 -16.60 10.59 -19.42
C LEU A 276 -17.11 9.91 -20.68
N VAL A 277 -18.18 9.10 -20.59
CA VAL A 277 -18.77 8.38 -21.74
C VAL A 277 -19.43 9.34 -22.72
N SER A 278 -20.12 10.37 -22.24
CA SER A 278 -20.77 11.36 -23.14
C SER A 278 -19.77 12.15 -23.97
N ARG A 279 -18.50 12.21 -23.56
CA ARG A 279 -17.40 12.86 -24.28
C ARG A 279 -16.75 11.95 -25.33
N SER A 280 -16.81 10.62 -25.19
CA SER A 280 -16.18 9.68 -26.14
C SER A 280 -16.91 9.53 -27.48
N THR A 281 -18.11 10.11 -27.63
CA THR A 281 -19.01 9.84 -28.76
C THR A 281 -19.32 11.05 -29.65
N ARG A 282 -18.69 12.22 -29.44
CA ARG A 282 -18.95 13.43 -30.25
C ARG A 282 -17.94 13.59 -31.40
N PRO A 283 -18.37 13.57 -32.68
CA PRO A 283 -17.53 13.95 -33.81
C PRO A 283 -17.22 15.44 -33.78
N GLY A 284 -15.97 15.85 -34.02
CA GLY A 284 -15.57 17.25 -34.16
C GLY A 284 -14.98 17.92 -32.90
N LEU A 285 -14.11 17.20 -32.20
CA LEU A 285 -13.39 17.64 -31.00
C LEU A 285 -12.73 19.03 -31.14
N ARG A 286 -13.38 20.06 -30.58
CA ARG A 286 -12.66 21.11 -29.86
C ARG A 286 -12.61 20.66 -28.40
N PHE A 287 -11.55 19.95 -28.03
CA PHE A 287 -11.24 19.82 -26.62
C PHE A 287 -11.00 21.25 -26.08
N PRO A 288 -11.53 21.62 -24.90
CA PRO A 288 -10.95 22.75 -24.17
C PRO A 288 -9.44 22.54 -24.09
N GLU A 289 -8.63 23.61 -24.20
CA GLU A 289 -7.16 23.51 -24.18
C GLU A 289 -6.62 22.80 -22.92
N ALA A 290 -7.39 22.76 -21.83
CA ALA A 290 -7.12 21.96 -20.64
C ALA A 290 -8.35 21.15 -20.21
N ILE A 291 -8.21 19.83 -20.10
CA ILE A 291 -9.20 18.92 -19.49
C ILE A 291 -8.82 18.78 -18.02
N PRO A 292 -9.74 19.03 -17.06
CA PRO A 292 -9.46 18.75 -15.66
C PRO A 292 -9.13 17.26 -15.48
N THR A 293 -7.99 16.98 -14.86
CA THR A 293 -7.49 15.64 -14.55
C THR A 293 -7.94 15.20 -13.16
N LEU A 294 -7.65 13.94 -12.84
CA LEU A 294 -7.83 13.38 -11.51
C LEU A 294 -6.48 12.81 -11.09
N SER A 295 -6.13 12.98 -9.82
CA SER A 295 -4.99 12.26 -9.24
C SER A 295 -5.08 10.75 -9.49
N GLY A 296 -3.93 10.14 -9.71
CA GLY A 296 -3.81 8.73 -10.05
C GLY A 296 -4.50 7.81 -9.05
N GLY A 297 -4.34 8.05 -7.74
CA GLY A 297 -4.99 7.24 -6.70
C GLY A 297 -6.52 7.32 -6.77
N VAL A 298 -7.10 8.48 -7.07
CA VAL A 298 -8.55 8.65 -7.24
C VAL A 298 -9.04 8.00 -8.54
N ALA A 299 -8.30 8.16 -9.63
CA ALA A 299 -8.63 7.54 -10.91
C ALA A 299 -8.64 6.00 -10.81
N ASP A 300 -7.62 5.43 -10.16
CA ASP A 300 -7.49 3.99 -9.93
C ASP A 300 -8.62 3.48 -9.02
N PHE A 301 -8.94 4.20 -7.95
CA PHE A 301 -10.09 3.87 -7.08
C PHE A 301 -11.42 3.86 -7.87
N ILE A 302 -11.70 4.90 -8.66
CA ILE A 302 -12.90 4.96 -9.50
C ILE A 302 -12.93 3.80 -10.50
N GLN A 303 -11.79 3.45 -11.08
CA GLN A 303 -11.66 2.29 -11.98
C GLN A 303 -12.07 0.99 -11.28
N HIS A 304 -11.64 0.76 -10.04
CA HIS A 304 -12.06 -0.41 -9.26
C HIS A 304 -13.57 -0.47 -9.03
N LEU A 305 -14.24 0.68 -8.85
CA LEU A 305 -15.70 0.73 -8.71
C LEU A 305 -16.41 0.37 -10.02
N ILE A 306 -15.93 0.91 -11.14
CA ILE A 306 -16.52 0.68 -12.47
C ILE A 306 -16.37 -0.78 -12.90
N LEU A 307 -15.17 -1.33 -12.71
CA LEU A 307 -14.80 -2.68 -13.09
C LEU A 307 -15.19 -3.71 -12.03
N TYR A 308 -15.77 -3.28 -10.90
CA TYR A 308 -16.16 -4.15 -9.80
C TYR A 308 -17.02 -5.30 -10.29
N ARG A 309 -16.52 -6.52 -10.16
CA ARG A 309 -17.29 -7.75 -10.39
C ARG A 309 -17.43 -8.47 -9.07
N GLU A 310 -18.66 -8.81 -8.73
CA GLU A 310 -18.93 -9.68 -7.60
C GLU A 310 -18.48 -11.08 -8.00
N HIS A 311 -17.31 -11.49 -7.52
CA HIS A 311 -16.86 -12.87 -7.66
C HIS A 311 -17.84 -13.76 -6.89
N ALA A 312 -18.19 -14.92 -7.46
CA ALA A 312 -19.11 -15.85 -6.84
C ALA A 312 -18.51 -16.35 -5.52
N ARG A 313 -18.83 -15.67 -4.41
CA ARG A 313 -18.34 -15.93 -3.03
C ARG A 313 -17.19 -16.92 -3.01
N ASP A 314 -16.00 -16.47 -3.42
CA ASP A 314 -14.81 -17.21 -3.02
C ASP A 314 -14.85 -17.16 -1.48
N LEU A 315 -15.04 -18.33 -0.87
CA LEU A 315 -15.06 -18.52 0.58
C LEU A 315 -13.64 -18.30 1.10
N ASN A 316 -13.14 -17.07 0.95
CA ASN A 316 -11.86 -16.65 1.48
C ASN A 316 -12.09 -15.86 2.77
N LYS A 317 -11.12 -15.93 3.68
CA LYS A 317 -11.14 -15.29 5.00
C LYS A 317 -11.50 -13.80 4.92
N ILE A 318 -11.04 -13.11 3.87
CA ILE A 318 -11.28 -11.67 3.65
C ILE A 318 -12.76 -11.36 3.35
N SER A 319 -13.45 -12.20 2.56
CA SER A 319 -14.88 -12.05 2.26
C SER A 319 -15.75 -12.25 3.52
N GLU A 320 -15.34 -13.13 4.42
CA GLU A 320 -15.96 -13.29 5.74
C GLU A 320 -15.78 -12.05 6.60
N LEU A 321 -14.58 -11.45 6.60
CA LEU A 321 -14.34 -10.17 7.29
C LEU A 321 -15.19 -9.02 6.73
N ALA A 322 -15.39 -8.98 5.41
CA ALA A 322 -16.28 -8.00 4.79
C ALA A 322 -17.73 -8.18 5.27
N THR A 323 -18.17 -9.44 5.41
CA THR A 323 -19.49 -9.77 5.95
C THR A 323 -19.62 -9.41 7.43
N ALA A 324 -18.57 -9.62 8.23
CA ALA A 324 -18.54 -9.21 9.64
C ALA A 324 -18.60 -7.69 9.78
N LEU A 325 -17.88 -6.93 8.95
CA LEU A 325 -17.97 -5.47 8.92
C LEU A 325 -19.40 -4.99 8.58
N GLU A 326 -20.06 -5.68 7.65
CA GLU A 326 -21.46 -5.44 7.28
C GLU A 326 -22.43 -5.69 8.45
N ASP A 327 -22.25 -6.81 9.16
CA ASP A 327 -23.09 -7.23 10.29
C ASP A 327 -22.89 -6.39 11.55
N GLU A 328 -21.63 -6.16 11.93
CA GLU A 328 -21.27 -5.61 13.24
C GLU A 328 -21.20 -4.08 13.22
N THR A 329 -20.85 -3.48 12.07
CA THR A 329 -20.62 -2.03 11.96
C THR A 329 -21.66 -1.33 11.09
N LEU A 330 -21.97 -1.87 9.91
CA LEU A 330 -22.95 -1.25 9.02
C LEU A 330 -24.40 -1.52 9.45
N TRP A 331 -24.64 -2.66 10.10
CA TRP A 331 -25.99 -3.14 10.43
C TRP A 331 -26.87 -3.30 9.19
N GLY A 332 -26.29 -3.87 8.13
CA GLY A 332 -27.00 -4.12 6.87
C GLY A 332 -26.10 -4.75 5.80
N ARG A 333 -26.52 -4.69 4.54
CA ARG A 333 -25.80 -5.29 3.41
C ARG A 333 -25.62 -4.33 2.25
N ILE A 334 -24.46 -4.39 1.63
CA ILE A 334 -24.14 -3.72 0.37
C ILE A 334 -24.37 -4.69 -0.78
N SER A 335 -25.40 -4.40 -1.57
CA SER A 335 -25.75 -5.18 -2.75
C SER A 335 -25.36 -4.46 -4.03
N THR A 336 -25.00 -5.24 -5.04
CA THR A 336 -24.69 -4.73 -6.38
C THR A 336 -25.86 -5.01 -7.31
N ILE A 337 -26.40 -3.97 -7.94
CA ILE A 337 -27.44 -4.07 -8.95
C ILE A 337 -26.80 -3.84 -10.32
N ARG A 338 -27.08 -4.73 -11.28
CA ARG A 338 -26.72 -4.56 -12.69
C ARG A 338 -27.97 -4.73 -13.53
N SER A 339 -28.32 -3.70 -14.31
CA SER A 339 -29.46 -3.75 -15.22
C SER A 339 -29.19 -4.64 -16.43
N THR A 340 -27.94 -4.77 -16.86
CA THR A 340 -27.49 -5.70 -17.91
C THR A 340 -26.09 -6.25 -17.58
N PRO A 341 -25.64 -7.37 -18.19
CA PRO A 341 -24.27 -7.86 -17.99
C PRO A 341 -23.18 -6.82 -18.33
N SER A 342 -23.49 -5.92 -19.27
CA SER A 342 -22.60 -4.84 -19.72
C SER A 342 -22.82 -3.52 -18.99
N SER A 343 -23.82 -3.40 -18.10
CA SER A 343 -24.04 -2.17 -17.33
C SER A 343 -23.04 -2.05 -16.20
N TYR A 344 -22.65 -0.83 -15.89
CA TYR A 344 -21.89 -0.52 -14.68
C TYR A 344 -22.67 -0.94 -13.42
N PRO A 345 -21.97 -1.36 -12.36
CA PRO A 345 -22.62 -1.69 -11.10
C PRO A 345 -23.27 -0.44 -10.46
N GLU A 346 -24.48 -0.58 -9.92
CA GLU A 346 -25.08 0.34 -8.95
C GLU A 346 -25.00 -0.31 -7.58
N PHE A 347 -24.44 0.40 -6.61
CA PHE A 347 -24.34 -0.08 -5.22
C PHE A 347 -25.50 0.46 -4.39
N VAL A 348 -26.16 -0.42 -3.64
CA VAL A 348 -27.28 -0.09 -2.76
C VAL A 348 -27.08 -0.70 -1.39
N TYR A 349 -27.62 -0.03 -0.37
CA TYR A 349 -27.60 -0.48 1.01
C TYR A 349 -28.96 -1.03 1.43
N CYS A 350 -28.98 -2.20 2.05
CA CYS A 350 -30.18 -2.79 2.65
C CYS A 350 -29.98 -2.91 4.16
N PRO A 351 -30.67 -2.09 4.98
CA PRO A 351 -30.60 -2.18 6.44
C PRO A 351 -31.05 -3.54 6.96
N GLN A 352 -30.39 -4.02 8.01
CA GLN A 352 -30.72 -5.28 8.67
C GLN A 352 -32.19 -5.30 9.15
N GLY A 353 -32.85 -6.45 8.99
CA GLY A 353 -34.27 -6.60 9.32
C GLY A 353 -35.23 -6.00 8.30
N THR A 354 -34.74 -5.34 7.24
CA THR A 354 -35.57 -4.81 6.15
C THR A 354 -35.33 -5.55 4.83
N LYS A 355 -36.19 -5.32 3.85
CA LYS A 355 -36.02 -5.80 2.45
C LYS A 355 -35.87 -4.63 1.47
N GLN A 356 -35.79 -3.40 1.98
CA GLN A 356 -35.82 -2.20 1.15
C GLN A 356 -34.41 -1.74 0.86
N ASN A 357 -34.04 -1.76 -0.42
CA ASN A 357 -32.80 -1.19 -0.89
C ASN A 357 -32.86 0.34 -0.89
N ILE A 358 -31.82 0.97 -0.36
CA ILE A 358 -31.60 2.40 -0.27
C ILE A 358 -30.39 2.75 -1.13
N ARG A 359 -30.52 3.74 -2.00
CA ARG A 359 -29.36 4.29 -2.73
C ARG A 359 -28.38 4.93 -1.77
N LEU A 360 -27.08 4.83 -2.02
CA LEU A 360 -26.05 5.39 -1.13
C LEU A 360 -26.23 6.90 -0.89
N SER A 361 -26.69 7.65 -1.90
CA SER A 361 -27.02 9.09 -1.77
C SER A 361 -28.18 9.40 -0.82
N ARG A 362 -28.91 8.39 -0.35
CA ARG A 362 -29.98 8.48 0.67
C ARG A 362 -29.64 7.69 1.94
N ALA A 363 -28.50 7.04 1.99
CA ALA A 363 -28.01 6.33 3.18
C ALA A 363 -27.23 7.29 4.09
N SER A 364 -26.85 6.85 5.30
CA SER A 364 -25.98 7.66 6.17
C SER A 364 -24.57 7.81 5.56
N SER A 365 -23.84 8.82 6.02
CA SER A 365 -22.44 9.04 5.64
C SER A 365 -21.58 7.82 5.97
N MET A 366 -21.73 7.23 7.16
CA MET A 366 -21.05 5.99 7.57
C MET A 366 -21.23 4.87 6.53
N VAL A 367 -22.44 4.68 6.01
CA VAL A 367 -22.70 3.67 4.96
C VAL A 367 -21.90 4.00 3.70
N SER A 368 -21.90 5.27 3.27
CA SER A 368 -21.14 5.71 2.09
C SER A 368 -19.63 5.53 2.26
N GLU A 369 -19.10 5.79 3.46
CA GLU A 369 -17.67 5.66 3.79
C GLU A 369 -17.19 4.21 3.86
N LEU A 370 -18.02 3.31 4.39
CA LEU A 370 -17.67 1.89 4.55
C LEU A 370 -18.01 1.03 3.33
N THR A 371 -18.92 1.46 2.47
CA THR A 371 -19.23 0.76 1.21
C THR A 371 -17.99 0.41 0.39
N PRO A 372 -17.07 1.35 0.08
CA PRO A 372 -15.89 1.03 -0.72
C PRO A 372 -14.94 0.06 0.00
N VAL A 373 -14.83 0.15 1.33
CA VAL A 373 -14.05 -0.79 2.15
C VAL A 373 -14.60 -2.21 1.97
N VAL A 374 -15.91 -2.40 2.19
CA VAL A 374 -16.61 -3.68 2.03
C VAL A 374 -16.47 -4.23 0.61
N LEU A 375 -16.65 -3.38 -0.41
CA LEU A 375 -16.56 -3.79 -1.82
C LEU A 375 -15.15 -4.27 -2.17
N LEU A 376 -14.11 -3.52 -1.79
CA LEU A 376 -12.73 -3.90 -2.10
C LEU A 376 -12.31 -5.17 -1.35
N MET A 377 -12.69 -5.32 -0.08
CA MET A 377 -12.49 -6.56 0.68
C MET A 377 -13.13 -7.76 0.00
N ARG A 378 -14.41 -7.65 -0.42
CA ARG A 378 -15.14 -8.76 -1.05
C ARG A 378 -14.66 -9.09 -2.46
N GLY A 379 -14.27 -8.08 -3.24
CA GLY A 379 -14.11 -8.21 -4.70
C GLY A 379 -12.67 -8.20 -5.21
N HIS A 380 -11.73 -7.60 -4.48
CA HIS A 380 -10.39 -7.28 -5.01
C HIS A 380 -9.24 -7.74 -4.12
N LEU A 381 -9.36 -7.58 -2.79
CA LEU A 381 -8.29 -7.92 -1.85
C LEU A 381 -8.05 -9.43 -1.73
N LYS A 382 -6.78 -9.79 -1.68
CA LYS A 382 -6.27 -11.15 -1.47
C LYS A 382 -5.10 -11.11 -0.49
N PRO A 383 -4.76 -12.25 0.16
CA PRO A 383 -3.52 -12.35 0.91
C PRO A 383 -2.32 -11.98 0.03
N GLY A 384 -1.37 -11.22 0.58
CA GLY A 384 -0.25 -10.58 -0.12
C GLY A 384 -0.49 -9.10 -0.44
N ASP A 385 -1.74 -8.72 -0.75
CA ASP A 385 -2.06 -7.37 -1.19
C ASP A 385 -1.76 -6.29 -0.13
N THR A 386 -1.49 -5.07 -0.61
CA THR A 386 -1.36 -3.88 0.22
C THR A 386 -2.63 -3.05 0.13
N PHE A 387 -3.21 -2.71 1.27
CA PHE A 387 -4.41 -1.89 1.37
C PHE A 387 -4.13 -0.59 2.11
N ILE A 388 -4.14 0.52 1.36
CA ILE A 388 -3.99 1.87 1.89
C ILE A 388 -5.38 2.48 2.09
N ILE A 389 -5.71 2.92 3.30
CA ILE A 389 -6.98 3.58 3.61
C ILE A 389 -6.70 4.87 4.37
N GLU A 390 -7.05 6.01 3.78
CA GLU A 390 -6.95 7.27 4.50
C GLU A 390 -8.17 7.51 5.39
N GLU A 391 -7.95 7.92 6.63
CA GLU A 391 -8.99 8.25 7.61
C GLU A 391 -10.14 7.23 7.62
N PRO A 392 -9.88 5.93 7.89
CA PRO A 392 -10.91 4.90 7.90
C PRO A 392 -12.02 5.18 8.93
N GLU A 393 -11.75 6.01 9.94
CA GLU A 393 -12.68 6.50 10.96
C GLU A 393 -13.63 7.61 10.50
N ALA A 394 -13.40 8.22 9.33
CA ALA A 394 -14.15 9.40 8.90
C ALA A 394 -15.66 9.12 8.92
N HIS A 395 -16.42 10.00 9.57
CA HIS A 395 -17.88 9.86 9.76
C HIS A 395 -18.36 8.62 10.55
N LEU A 396 -17.47 7.87 11.21
CA LEU A 396 -17.84 6.78 12.11
C LEU A 396 -17.99 7.29 13.55
N HIS A 397 -18.97 6.76 14.28
CA HIS A 397 -19.06 6.94 15.73
C HIS A 397 -17.95 6.14 16.45
N PRO A 398 -17.55 6.51 17.68
CA PRO A 398 -16.44 5.87 18.39
C PRO A 398 -16.50 4.34 18.44
N ALA A 399 -17.66 3.75 18.72
CA ALA A 399 -17.83 2.29 18.72
C ALA A 399 -17.52 1.66 17.35
N ALA A 400 -17.94 2.30 16.25
CA ALA A 400 -17.62 1.84 14.90
C ALA A 400 -16.13 2.01 14.56
N GLN A 401 -15.45 3.02 15.11
CA GLN A 401 -14.00 3.20 14.94
C GLN A 401 -13.22 2.06 15.60
N THR A 402 -13.63 1.62 16.80
CA THR A 402 -13.02 0.45 17.45
C THR A 402 -13.24 -0.83 16.64
N GLN A 403 -14.43 -1.00 16.04
CA GLN A 403 -14.71 -2.15 15.18
C GLN A 403 -13.94 -2.11 13.85
N MET A 404 -13.70 -0.91 13.32
CA MET A 404 -12.80 -0.71 12.19
C MET A 404 -11.38 -1.14 12.55
N ALA A 405 -10.84 -0.75 13.71
CA ALA A 405 -9.51 -1.19 14.17
C ALA A 405 -9.38 -2.72 14.21
N LYS A 406 -10.39 -3.42 14.74
CA LYS A 406 -10.46 -4.90 14.73
C LYS A 406 -10.48 -5.46 13.31
N THR A 407 -11.22 -4.83 12.40
CA THR A 407 -11.30 -5.25 10.99
C THR A 407 -9.95 -5.11 10.29
N LEU A 408 -9.22 -4.01 10.52
CA LEU A 408 -7.88 -3.79 10.00
C LEU A 408 -6.89 -4.84 10.54
N ALA A 409 -6.93 -5.11 11.84
CA ALA A 409 -6.11 -6.17 12.44
C ALA A 409 -6.44 -7.56 11.89
N ALA A 410 -7.72 -7.86 11.66
CA ALA A 410 -8.14 -9.12 11.07
C ALA A 410 -7.69 -9.26 9.60
N LEU A 411 -7.66 -8.16 8.83
CA LEU A 411 -7.08 -8.14 7.48
C LEU A 411 -5.58 -8.46 7.52
N VAL A 412 -4.86 -7.89 8.49
CA VAL A 412 -3.47 -8.26 8.75
C VAL A 412 -3.38 -9.74 9.08
N ARG A 413 -4.18 -10.30 9.99
CA ARG A 413 -4.22 -11.76 10.21
C ARG A 413 -4.72 -12.59 9.02
N ALA A 414 -5.26 -11.98 7.97
CA ALA A 414 -5.61 -12.63 6.71
C ALA A 414 -4.51 -12.53 5.64
N GLY A 415 -3.34 -11.98 5.97
CA GLY A 415 -2.22 -11.86 5.03
C GLY A 415 -2.20 -10.56 4.23
N VAL A 416 -3.02 -9.56 4.56
CA VAL A 416 -3.06 -8.26 3.87
C VAL A 416 -2.16 -7.28 4.61
N ARG A 417 -1.29 -6.54 3.90
CA ARG A 417 -0.57 -5.40 4.48
C ARG A 417 -1.51 -4.20 4.50
N VAL A 418 -1.62 -3.51 5.62
CA VAL A 418 -2.57 -2.42 5.81
C VAL A 418 -1.80 -1.15 6.17
N LEU A 419 -2.00 -0.08 5.41
CA LEU A 419 -1.53 1.26 5.74
C LEU A 419 -2.73 2.15 5.99
N VAL A 420 -2.76 2.86 7.11
CA VAL A 420 -3.82 3.82 7.40
C VAL A 420 -3.27 5.17 7.81
N THR A 421 -3.96 6.23 7.41
CA THR A 421 -3.79 7.56 8.02
C THR A 421 -4.93 7.79 8.99
N THR A 422 -4.66 8.34 10.17
CA THR A 422 -5.71 8.53 11.18
C THR A 422 -5.43 9.73 12.07
N HIS A 423 -6.52 10.25 12.63
CA HIS A 423 -6.55 11.23 13.70
C HIS A 423 -7.28 10.70 14.94
N SER A 424 -7.68 9.42 14.94
CA SER A 424 -8.56 8.83 15.95
C SER A 424 -7.83 8.18 17.10
N ASP A 425 -8.05 8.73 18.30
CA ASP A 425 -7.60 8.12 19.56
C ASP A 425 -8.24 6.76 19.78
N TRP A 426 -9.53 6.61 19.44
CA TRP A 426 -10.26 5.35 19.60
C TRP A 426 -9.66 4.22 18.76
N LEU A 427 -9.22 4.54 17.54
CA LEU A 427 -8.60 3.58 16.64
C LEU A 427 -7.22 3.16 17.16
N LEU A 428 -6.41 4.11 17.66
CA LEU A 428 -5.09 3.84 18.24
C LEU A 428 -5.18 3.05 19.56
N GLN A 429 -6.10 3.42 20.44
CA GLN A 429 -6.32 2.71 21.70
C GLN A 429 -6.77 1.27 21.48
N GLU A 430 -7.67 1.04 20.51
CA GLU A 430 -8.10 -0.32 20.19
C GLU A 430 -6.98 -1.12 19.53
N MET A 431 -6.17 -0.52 18.65
CA MET A 431 -4.97 -1.17 18.12
C MET A 431 -4.00 -1.58 19.23
N ALA A 432 -3.77 -0.71 20.22
CA ALA A 432 -2.95 -1.04 21.39
C ALA A 432 -3.53 -2.22 22.19
N ASN A 433 -4.86 -2.31 22.35
CA ASN A 433 -5.50 -3.46 22.99
C ASN A 433 -5.29 -4.75 22.20
N LEU A 434 -5.34 -4.71 20.87
CA LEU A 434 -5.11 -5.86 20.00
C LEU A 434 -3.65 -6.35 20.06
N VAL A 435 -2.69 -5.43 20.25
CA VAL A 435 -1.29 -5.78 20.53
C VAL A 435 -1.14 -6.46 21.90
N ARG A 436 -1.81 -5.92 22.94
CA ARG A 436 -1.83 -6.55 24.28
C ARG A 436 -2.44 -7.95 24.25
N GLU A 437 -3.48 -8.16 23.44
CA GLU A 437 -4.07 -9.49 23.23
C GLU A 437 -3.03 -10.45 22.61
N GLY A 438 -2.24 -10.00 21.64
CA GLY A 438 -1.13 -10.77 21.08
C GLY A 438 -0.08 -11.16 22.13
N GLU A 439 0.40 -10.19 22.92
CA GLU A 439 1.36 -10.46 24.00
C GLU A 439 0.82 -11.45 25.04
N LEU A 440 -0.45 -11.31 25.42
CA LEU A 440 -1.10 -12.21 26.38
C LEU A 440 -1.17 -13.65 25.86
N ARG A 441 -1.44 -13.82 24.56
CA ARG A 441 -1.48 -15.14 23.92
C ARG A 441 -0.11 -15.81 23.90
N GLN A 442 0.94 -15.05 23.53
CA GLN A 442 2.31 -15.55 23.57
C GLN A 442 2.71 -15.96 24.99
N ALA A 443 2.39 -15.14 26.01
CA ALA A 443 2.68 -15.45 27.41
C ALA A 443 1.93 -16.70 27.92
N GLN A 444 0.76 -17.00 27.35
CA GLN A 444 -0.02 -18.21 27.66
C GLN A 444 0.45 -19.46 26.89
N GLY A 445 1.45 -19.35 26.00
CA GLY A 445 1.91 -20.45 25.15
C GLY A 445 0.82 -20.93 24.17
N LYS A 446 -0.08 -20.04 23.77
CA LYS A 446 -1.15 -20.34 22.80
C LYS A 446 -0.61 -20.15 21.38
N ASP A 447 0.06 -21.16 20.87
CA ASP A 447 0.61 -21.15 19.50
C ASP A 447 -0.45 -21.50 18.42
N SER A 448 -1.62 -22.01 18.83
CA SER A 448 -2.71 -22.37 17.90
C SER A 448 -3.53 -21.14 17.49
N GLU A 449 -4.01 -21.11 16.23
CA GLU A 449 -5.00 -20.11 15.78
C GLU A 449 -6.18 -20.05 16.78
N PRO A 450 -6.65 -18.84 17.14
CA PRO A 450 -7.82 -18.69 17.99
C PRO A 450 -9.05 -19.40 17.41
N ASP A 451 -10.01 -19.74 18.27
CA ASP A 451 -11.37 -20.01 17.81
C ASP A 451 -11.92 -18.79 17.06
N ALA A 452 -12.82 -19.01 16.08
CA ALA A 452 -13.40 -17.97 15.25
C ALA A 452 -14.18 -16.90 16.05
N SER A 453 -14.51 -17.20 17.31
CA SER A 453 -15.19 -16.29 18.24
C SER A 453 -14.25 -15.35 19.01
N ALA A 454 -12.94 -15.59 18.98
CA ALA A 454 -11.97 -14.76 19.69
C ALA A 454 -11.71 -13.44 18.95
N PRO A 455 -11.41 -12.34 19.66
CA PRO A 455 -11.01 -11.11 19.01
C PRO A 455 -9.73 -11.32 18.17
N PRO A 456 -9.53 -10.52 17.11
CA PRO A 456 -8.26 -10.49 16.42
C PRO A 456 -7.15 -10.04 17.37
N TRP A 457 -5.91 -10.27 16.98
CA TRP A 457 -4.72 -9.91 17.76
C TRP A 457 -3.60 -9.51 16.81
N LEU A 458 -2.62 -8.80 17.32
CA LEU A 458 -1.45 -8.33 16.58
C LEU A 458 -0.19 -8.58 17.39
N ASP A 459 0.91 -8.93 16.72
CA ASP A 459 2.21 -8.92 17.39
C ASP A 459 2.78 -7.49 17.43
N PRO A 460 3.53 -7.11 18.48
CA PRO A 460 4.14 -5.79 18.55
C PRO A 460 5.03 -5.44 17.34
N GLN A 461 5.70 -6.43 16.76
CA GLN A 461 6.58 -6.25 15.58
C GLN A 461 5.79 -6.04 14.28
N GLU A 462 4.50 -6.37 14.26
CA GLU A 462 3.64 -6.24 13.09
C GLU A 462 3.00 -4.86 12.99
N VAL A 463 3.05 -4.07 14.05
CA VAL A 463 2.41 -2.76 14.14
C VAL A 463 3.47 -1.68 14.23
N GLY A 464 3.40 -0.70 13.33
CA GLY A 464 4.19 0.52 13.44
C GLY A 464 3.29 1.73 13.38
N VAL A 465 3.57 2.70 14.24
CA VAL A 465 2.82 3.95 14.33
C VAL A 465 3.81 5.09 14.20
N TRP A 466 3.57 6.00 13.25
CA TRP A 466 4.42 7.16 13.00
C TRP A 466 3.65 8.45 13.19
N LEU A 467 4.15 9.27 14.11
CA LEU A 467 3.65 10.60 14.42
C LEU A 467 4.27 11.64 13.50
N PHE A 468 3.41 12.36 12.80
CA PHE A 468 3.76 13.49 11.97
C PHE A 468 3.63 14.76 12.80
N LYS A 469 4.76 15.43 13.04
CA LYS A 469 4.83 16.69 13.80
C LYS A 469 5.11 17.83 12.85
N ASP A 470 4.30 18.87 12.91
CA ASP A 470 4.58 20.11 12.17
C ASP A 470 5.73 20.88 12.82
N SER A 471 6.55 21.54 12.01
CA SER A 471 7.59 22.43 12.53
C SER A 471 6.96 23.80 12.80
N GLN A 472 6.90 24.19 14.07
CA GLN A 472 6.36 25.49 14.49
C GLN A 472 7.09 26.69 13.84
N ASP A 473 8.30 26.49 13.32
CA ASP A 473 9.13 27.52 12.68
C ASP A 473 9.05 27.53 11.14
N GLY A 474 8.12 26.79 10.54
CA GLY A 474 7.98 26.67 9.07
C GLY A 474 9.04 25.78 8.42
N GLY A 475 9.75 24.98 9.22
CA GLY A 475 10.78 24.04 8.77
C GLY A 475 10.24 22.77 8.10
N GLY A 476 8.92 22.61 8.00
CA GLY A 476 8.24 21.43 7.46
C GLY A 476 8.02 20.31 8.48
N ALA A 477 7.14 19.39 8.14
CA ALA A 477 6.79 18.30 9.02
C ALA A 477 7.92 17.25 9.12
N THR A 478 8.04 16.66 10.30
CA THR A 478 8.95 15.54 10.59
C THR A 478 8.16 14.34 11.08
N VAL A 479 8.72 13.14 10.91
CA VAL A 479 8.05 11.88 11.23
C VAL A 479 8.87 11.11 12.26
N GLN A 480 8.22 10.65 13.33
CA GLN A 480 8.83 9.88 14.42
C GLN A 480 7.99 8.66 14.75
N GLU A 481 8.62 7.51 15.01
CA GLU A 481 7.89 6.32 15.47
C GLU A 481 7.40 6.51 16.91
N ILE A 482 6.15 6.12 17.19
CA ILE A 482 5.62 5.94 18.53
C ILE A 482 5.85 4.48 18.92
N PRO A 483 6.79 4.17 19.83
CA PRO A 483 7.00 2.81 20.29
C PRO A 483 5.78 2.34 21.08
N PHE A 484 5.43 1.06 20.96
CA PHE A 484 4.39 0.48 21.79
C PHE A 484 4.83 0.42 23.26
N ASP A 485 4.05 1.05 24.14
CA ASP A 485 4.15 0.89 25.58
C ASP A 485 3.00 0.04 26.12
N ARG A 486 3.29 -0.87 27.07
CA ARG A 486 2.27 -1.78 27.61
C ARG A 486 1.18 -1.06 28.41
N VAL A 487 1.52 0.05 29.06
CA VAL A 487 0.63 0.86 29.89
C VAL A 487 -0.03 1.94 29.04
N ASP A 488 0.77 2.77 28.39
CA ASP A 488 0.30 3.96 27.67
C ASP A 488 -0.15 3.64 26.22
N GLY A 489 0.20 2.47 25.69
CA GLY A 489 -0.28 1.98 24.40
C GLY A 489 0.47 2.58 23.22
N LEU A 490 -0.28 3.17 22.29
CA LEU A 490 0.20 3.79 21.04
C LEU A 490 -0.17 5.28 20.97
N GLU A 491 -0.31 5.91 22.13
CA GLU A 491 -0.82 7.28 22.25
C GLU A 491 0.26 8.33 21.91
N PRO A 492 -0.04 9.30 21.03
CA PRO A 492 0.86 10.44 20.81
C PRO A 492 0.93 11.34 22.06
N GLU A 493 2.13 11.72 22.48
CA GLU A 493 2.33 12.64 23.62
C GLU A 493 1.56 13.95 23.45
N ASP A 494 1.49 14.48 22.23
CA ASP A 494 0.92 15.80 21.92
C ASP A 494 -0.63 15.85 21.97
N TYR A 495 -1.33 14.71 22.10
CA TYR A 495 -2.79 14.65 22.11
C TYR A 495 -3.39 14.93 23.51
N ALA A 496 -2.62 14.67 24.56
CA ALA A 496 -3.03 14.96 25.94
C ALA A 496 -3.36 16.45 26.15
N ASP A 497 -2.66 17.33 25.42
CA ASP A 497 -2.74 18.79 25.57
C ASP A 497 -4.13 19.35 25.22
N VAL A 498 -4.83 18.79 24.24
CA VAL A 498 -6.16 19.32 23.82
C VAL A 498 -7.23 18.94 24.84
N ALA A 499 -7.24 17.68 25.29
CA ALA A 499 -8.16 17.21 26.31
C ALA A 499 -7.93 17.93 27.64
N GLU A 500 -6.66 18.13 28.01
CA GLU A 500 -6.28 18.91 29.19
C GLU A 500 -6.71 20.37 29.07
N THR A 501 -6.51 21.00 27.90
CA THR A 501 -6.96 22.38 27.67
C THR A 501 -8.48 22.51 27.80
N LEU A 502 -9.25 21.61 27.17
CA LEU A 502 -10.72 21.61 27.29
C LEU A 502 -11.19 21.38 28.73
N TYR A 503 -10.52 20.49 29.46
CA TYR A 503 -10.80 20.24 30.87
C TYR A 503 -10.52 21.49 31.72
N ASN A 504 -9.37 22.13 31.50
CA ASN A 504 -8.97 23.35 32.20
C ASN A 504 -9.92 24.51 31.92
N ASP A 505 -10.32 24.71 30.67
CA ASP A 505 -11.31 25.71 30.26
C ASP A 505 -12.66 25.44 30.94
N SER A 506 -13.11 24.18 30.94
CA SER A 506 -14.36 23.77 31.58
C SER A 506 -14.33 24.03 33.09
N ALA A 507 -13.23 23.64 33.77
CA ALA A 507 -13.03 23.88 35.19
C ALA A 507 -13.01 25.40 35.50
N GLN A 508 -12.35 26.19 34.66
CA GLN A 508 -12.29 27.65 34.82
C GLN A 508 -13.67 28.29 34.67
N LEU A 509 -14.44 27.92 33.64
CA LEU A 509 -15.80 28.40 33.42
C LEU A 509 -16.74 28.02 34.56
N GLN A 510 -16.60 26.80 35.08
CA GLN A 510 -17.41 26.33 36.21
C GLN A 510 -17.09 27.11 37.49
N ASN A 511 -15.82 27.35 37.78
CA ASN A 511 -15.39 28.19 38.91
C ASN A 511 -15.95 29.62 38.80
N GLN A 512 -15.96 30.21 37.60
CA GLN A 512 -16.53 31.54 37.37
C GLN A 512 -18.06 31.56 37.60
N LEU A 513 -18.79 30.55 37.11
CA LEU A 513 -20.23 30.42 37.32
C LEU A 513 -20.58 30.27 38.81
N GLU A 514 -19.79 29.52 39.56
CA GLU A 514 -19.96 29.37 41.01
C GLU A 514 -19.70 30.68 41.76
N ALA A 515 -18.66 31.43 41.39
CA ALA A 515 -18.37 32.74 41.98
C ALA A 515 -19.52 33.75 41.77
N ILE A 516 -20.14 33.76 40.58
CA ILE A 516 -21.30 34.62 40.29
C ILE A 516 -22.53 34.20 41.11
N LYS A 517 -22.79 32.90 41.26
CA LYS A 517 -23.89 32.40 42.11
C LYS A 517 -23.72 32.79 43.57
N MET A 518 -22.48 32.78 44.08
CA MET A 518 -22.21 33.22 45.45
C MET A 518 -22.39 34.75 45.63
N GLN A 519 -22.17 35.55 44.59
CA GLN A 519 -22.36 37.01 44.63
C GLN A 519 -23.81 37.45 44.40
N GLY A 520 -24.60 36.71 43.60
CA GLY A 520 -26.00 37.01 43.30
C GLY A 520 -27.02 36.46 44.30
N GLY A 521 -26.56 35.70 45.30
CA GLY A 521 -27.40 35.13 46.36
C GLY A 521 -27.38 35.89 47.70
N ALA A 522 -26.82 37.11 47.73
CA ALA A 522 -26.72 37.97 48.92
C ALA A 522 -27.79 39.08 48.92
#